data_AF-Q8RCM9-F1
#
_entry.id   AF-Q8RCM9-F1
#
_cell.length_a   1.000
_cell.length_b   1.000
_cell.length_c   1.000
_cell.angle_alpha   90.00
_cell.angle_beta   90.00
_cell.angle_gamma   90.00
#
_symmetry.space_group_name_H-M   'P 1'
#
loop_
_entity.id
_entity.type
_entity.pdbx_description
1 polymer ?
#
loop_
_entity_poly.entity_id
_entity_poly.type
_entity_poly.pdbx_seq_one_letter_code
_entity_poly.pdbx_strand_id
1 'polypeptide(L)'
;MPLVVLNSGDLQKKIHKNKELIEAFHMSVEEDWVKGEYLFLLTDIEGDLLDVKCSTKEKKCIKNSGFEPGVSFREESCGTNAISMAMRLKRVVYVRPKEHYCDITLLLTDLFQSRQRRRFILSQF
;
A
#
# COMPACT_ATOMS: atom_id res chain seq x y z
N MET A 1 -1.26 9.98 9.98
CA MET A 1 0.12 9.77 9.48
C MET A 1 0.65 8.47 10.05
N PRO A 2 1.46 7.68 9.31
CA PRO A 2 2.05 6.45 9.85
C PRO A 2 3.00 6.79 10.99
N LEU A 3 2.89 6.08 12.11
CA LEU A 3 3.72 6.33 13.29
C LEU A 3 5.13 5.72 13.14
N VAL A 4 5.29 4.77 12.23
CA VAL A 4 6.55 4.04 12.03
C VAL A 4 6.92 4.06 10.55
N VAL A 5 8.12 4.57 10.27
CA VAL A 5 8.78 4.50 8.97
C VAL A 5 10.18 3.95 9.21
N LEU A 6 10.57 2.94 8.44
CA LEU A 6 11.90 2.35 8.51
C LEU A 6 12.95 3.38 8.11
N ASN A 7 14.11 3.31 8.76
CA ASN A 7 15.28 4.05 8.29
C ASN A 7 15.78 3.46 6.96
N SER A 8 16.57 4.24 6.23
CA SER A 8 17.08 3.86 4.91
C SER A 8 17.90 2.56 4.92
N GLY A 9 18.69 2.31 5.97
CA GLY A 9 19.52 1.10 6.08
C GLY A 9 18.69 -0.17 6.20
N ASP A 10 17.67 -0.16 7.06
CA ASP A 10 16.81 -1.33 7.29
C ASP A 10 15.84 -1.56 6.13
N LEU A 11 15.36 -0.48 5.49
CA LEU A 11 14.60 -0.59 4.25
C LEU A 11 15.42 -1.25 3.14
N GLN A 12 16.69 -0.86 2.95
CA GLN A 12 17.55 -1.47 1.93
C GLN A 12 17.80 -2.96 2.19
N LYS A 13 17.99 -3.37 3.46
CA LYS A 13 18.11 -4.78 3.81
C LYS A 13 16.84 -5.56 3.46
N LYS A 14 15.66 -5.00 3.74
CA LYS A 14 14.37 -5.62 3.40
C LYS A 14 14.13 -5.68 1.90
N ILE A 15 14.46 -4.63 1.15
CA ILE A 15 14.39 -4.64 -0.33
C ILE A 15 15.30 -5.71 -0.89
N HIS A 16 16.55 -5.80 -0.42
CA HIS A 16 17.50 -6.81 -0.88
C HIS A 16 17.03 -8.24 -0.58
N LYS A 17 16.53 -8.48 0.64
CA LYS A 17 15.99 -9.77 1.06
C LYS A 17 14.78 -10.21 0.22
N ASN A 18 13.96 -9.27 -0.23
CA ASN A 18 12.71 -9.53 -0.96
C ASN A 18 12.81 -9.24 -2.46
N LYS A 19 14.03 -9.19 -3.02
CA LYS A 19 14.26 -8.76 -4.40
C LYS A 19 13.43 -9.57 -5.42
N GLU A 20 13.41 -10.90 -5.29
CA GLU A 20 12.65 -11.79 -6.19
C GLU A 20 11.14 -11.53 -6.12
N LEU A 21 10.61 -11.26 -4.93
CA LEU A 21 9.21 -10.91 -4.73
C LEU A 21 8.86 -9.57 -5.39
N ILE A 22 9.75 -8.59 -5.27
CA ILE A 22 9.58 -7.27 -5.90
C ILE A 22 9.58 -7.41 -7.43
N GLU A 23 10.50 -8.21 -7.99
CA GLU A 23 10.56 -8.49 -9.42
C GLU A 23 9.27 -9.20 -9.90
N ALA A 24 8.82 -10.22 -9.18
CA ALA A 24 7.57 -10.91 -9.48
C ALA A 24 6.36 -9.96 -9.42
N PHE A 25 6.32 -9.05 -8.43
CA PHE A 25 5.30 -8.00 -8.32
C PHE A 25 5.31 -7.05 -9.53
N HIS A 26 6.48 -6.64 -10.00
CA HIS A 26 6.60 -5.80 -11.19
C HIS A 26 6.08 -6.48 -12.44
N MET A 27 6.34 -7.78 -12.59
CA MET A 27 5.90 -8.59 -13.73
C MET A 27 4.40 -8.89 -13.70
N SER A 28 3.80 -9.03 -12.52
CA SER A 28 2.41 -9.44 -12.36
C SER A 28 1.41 -8.29 -12.45
N VAL A 29 1.83 -7.06 -12.13
CA VAL A 29 0.98 -5.88 -12.31
C VAL A 29 1.14 -5.38 -13.74
N GLU A 30 0.25 -5.79 -14.65
CA GLU A 30 0.25 -5.35 -16.05
C GLU A 30 0.10 -3.82 -16.19
N GLU A 31 0.74 -3.22 -17.20
CA GLU A 31 0.64 -1.78 -17.47
C GLU A 31 -0.80 -1.31 -17.78
N ASP A 32 -1.65 -2.20 -18.27
CA ASP A 32 -3.04 -1.86 -18.58
C ASP A 32 -3.93 -1.72 -17.34
N TRP A 33 -3.61 -2.44 -16.25
CA TRP A 33 -4.31 -2.28 -14.97
C TRP A 33 -3.93 -0.94 -14.33
N VAL A 34 -2.72 -0.48 -14.62
CA VAL A 34 -2.16 0.81 -14.24
C VAL A 34 -2.76 1.96 -15.07
N LYS A 35 -3.57 1.70 -16.11
CA LYS A 35 -4.36 2.76 -16.79
C LYS A 35 -5.61 3.16 -16.00
N GLY A 36 -6.07 2.32 -15.07
CA GLY A 36 -7.14 2.66 -14.12
C GLY A 36 -6.62 3.46 -12.92
N GLU A 37 -7.54 3.99 -12.10
CA GLU A 37 -7.23 4.77 -10.89
C GLU A 37 -6.90 3.84 -9.69
N TYR A 38 -5.94 2.94 -9.89
CA TYR A 38 -5.54 1.91 -8.91
C TYR A 38 -4.15 2.17 -8.32
N LEU A 39 -4.04 1.87 -7.03
CA LEU A 39 -2.81 1.88 -6.26
C LEU A 39 -2.51 0.45 -5.78
N PHE A 40 -1.38 -0.08 -6.22
CA PHE A 40 -0.88 -1.39 -5.82
C PHE A 40 0.26 -1.19 -4.83
N LEU A 41 0.18 -1.88 -3.69
CA LEU A 41 1.15 -1.81 -2.60
C LEU A 41 1.71 -3.20 -2.39
N LEU A 42 3.04 -3.31 -2.32
CA LEU A 42 3.73 -4.54 -1.95
C LEU A 42 4.35 -4.35 -0.57
N THR A 43 3.95 -5.18 0.40
CA THR A 43 4.56 -5.21 1.74
C THR A 43 5.31 -6.51 1.96
N ASP A 44 6.24 -6.52 2.91
CA ASP A 44 6.75 -7.78 3.45
C ASP A 44 5.78 -8.41 4.46
N ILE A 45 6.16 -9.58 4.98
CA ILE A 45 5.39 -10.33 5.98
C ILE A 45 5.23 -9.60 7.32
N GLU A 46 6.04 -8.58 7.59
CA GLU A 46 5.95 -7.75 8.81
C GLU A 46 5.09 -6.51 8.60
N GLY A 47 4.54 -6.34 7.39
CA GLY A 47 3.66 -5.24 7.00
C GLY A 47 4.41 -3.98 6.58
N ASP A 48 5.72 -4.04 6.34
CA ASP A 48 6.50 -2.89 5.91
C ASP A 48 6.45 -2.75 4.39
N LEU A 49 6.17 -1.55 3.89
CA LEU A 49 6.03 -1.27 2.46
C LEU A 49 7.36 -1.40 1.73
N LEU A 50 7.44 -2.31 0.78
CA LEU A 50 8.61 -2.53 -0.05
C LEU A 50 8.54 -1.73 -1.34
N ASP A 51 7.36 -1.68 -1.96
CA ASP A 51 7.19 -1.00 -3.24
C ASP A 51 5.73 -0.58 -3.51
N VAL A 52 5.58 0.36 -4.44
CA VAL A 52 4.31 0.97 -4.84
C VAL A 52 4.23 1.10 -6.35
N LYS A 53 3.16 0.57 -6.95
CA LYS A 53 2.86 0.72 -8.37
C LYS A 53 1.51 1.40 -8.57
N CYS A 54 1.47 2.40 -9.43
CA CYS A 54 0.29 3.24 -9.65
C CYS A 54 0.29 3.84 -11.05
N SER A 55 -0.87 4.36 -11.46
CA SER A 55 -1.02 5.07 -12.73
C SER A 55 -0.09 6.27 -12.82
N THR A 56 0.44 6.54 -14.01
CA THR A 56 1.34 7.68 -14.25
C THR A 56 0.72 9.03 -13.89
N LYS A 57 -0.62 9.14 -13.97
CA LYS A 57 -1.37 10.33 -13.56
C LYS A 57 -1.38 10.54 -12.04
N GLU A 58 -1.31 9.46 -11.27
CA GLU A 58 -1.37 9.47 -9.80
C GLU A 58 -0.01 9.49 -9.11
N LYS A 59 1.09 9.19 -9.82
CA LYS A 59 2.45 9.22 -9.27
C LYS A 59 2.78 10.52 -8.51
N LYS A 60 2.27 11.66 -8.97
CA LYS A 60 2.46 12.96 -8.28
C LYS A 60 1.64 13.09 -7.01
N CYS A 61 0.46 12.48 -6.95
CA CYS A 61 -0.41 12.50 -5.77
C CYS A 61 0.12 11.58 -4.65
N ILE A 62 0.78 10.49 -5.02
CA ILE A 62 1.21 9.47 -4.07
C ILE A 62 2.40 9.92 -3.22
N LYS A 63 3.34 10.69 -3.79
CA LYS A 63 4.49 11.25 -3.07
C LYS A 63 4.12 12.04 -1.80
N ASN A 64 2.91 12.58 -1.73
CA ASN A 64 2.45 13.35 -0.56
C ASN A 64 1.40 12.61 0.28
N SER A 65 1.11 11.35 -0.04
CA SER A 65 -0.01 10.59 0.54
C SER A 65 0.40 9.66 1.69
N GLY A 66 1.69 9.54 2.00
CA GLY A 66 2.19 8.65 3.05
C GLY A 66 2.32 7.18 2.65
N PHE A 67 2.30 6.88 1.34
CA PHE A 67 2.52 5.54 0.78
C PHE A 67 3.92 5.49 0.16
N GLU A 68 4.94 5.62 1.01
CA GLU A 68 6.35 5.55 0.60
C GLU A 68 6.99 4.26 1.11
N PRO A 69 7.90 3.63 0.35
CA PRO A 69 8.64 2.47 0.83
C PRO A 69 9.26 2.73 2.21
N GLY A 70 9.12 1.76 3.11
CA GLY A 70 9.52 1.85 4.52
C GLY A 70 8.38 2.16 5.48
N VAL A 71 7.21 2.61 5.00
CA VAL A 71 6.03 2.82 5.85
C VAL A 71 5.52 1.49 6.39
N SER A 72 5.25 1.43 7.70
CA SER A 72 4.70 0.23 8.34
C SER A 72 3.17 0.26 8.36
N PHE A 73 2.54 -0.78 7.81
CA PHE A 73 1.09 -0.98 7.83
C PHE A 73 0.62 -1.85 9.00
N ARG A 74 1.47 -2.10 10.00
CA ARG A 74 1.05 -2.75 11.24
C ARG A 74 -0.06 -1.97 11.93
N GLU A 75 -0.95 -2.68 12.62
CA GLU A 75 -2.13 -2.10 13.26
C GLU A 75 -1.73 -1.05 14.32
N GLU A 76 -0.62 -1.27 15.03
CA GLU A 76 -0.07 -0.35 16.01
C GLU A 76 0.51 0.93 15.39
N SER A 77 0.85 0.89 14.09
CA SER A 77 1.46 2.02 13.38
C SER A 77 0.44 2.88 12.63
N CYS A 78 -0.54 2.23 11.99
CA CYS A 78 -1.49 2.88 11.09
C CYS A 78 -2.96 2.75 11.54
N GLY A 79 -3.26 1.99 12.58
CA GLY A 79 -4.63 1.54 12.90
C GLY A 79 -5.07 0.36 12.04
N THR A 80 -6.32 -0.07 12.20
CA THR A 80 -6.89 -1.22 11.48
C THR A 80 -7.06 -0.93 9.99
N ASN A 81 -6.14 -1.44 9.17
CA ASN A 81 -6.16 -1.34 7.70
C ASN A 81 -6.28 -2.71 7.02
N ALA A 82 -6.55 -2.71 5.72
CA ALA A 82 -6.69 -3.93 4.93
C ALA A 82 -5.45 -4.84 4.99
N ILE A 83 -4.23 -4.28 4.99
CA ILE A 83 -2.97 -5.04 5.05
C ILE A 83 -2.83 -5.70 6.43
N SER A 84 -2.95 -4.94 7.52
CA SER A 84 -2.91 -5.48 8.89
C SER A 84 -3.97 -6.57 9.12
N MET A 85 -5.16 -6.40 8.55
CA MET A 85 -6.25 -7.37 8.65
C MET A 85 -5.97 -8.63 7.83
N ALA A 86 -5.42 -8.49 6.63
CA ALA A 86 -5.02 -9.63 5.80
C ALA A 86 -3.93 -10.46 6.49
N MET A 87 -2.92 -9.79 7.07
CA MET A 87 -1.87 -10.42 7.87
C MET A 87 -2.45 -11.17 9.07
N ARG A 88 -3.31 -10.51 9.86
CA ARG A 88 -3.93 -11.08 11.07
C ARG A 88 -4.81 -12.29 10.76
N LEU A 89 -5.64 -12.19 9.72
CA LEU A 89 -6.61 -13.23 9.35
C LEU A 89 -6.03 -14.30 8.41
N LYS A 90 -4.80 -14.10 7.91
CA LYS A 90 -4.12 -14.99 6.94
C LYS A 90 -5.00 -15.33 5.73
N ARG A 91 -5.72 -14.34 5.22
CA ARG A 91 -6.61 -14.46 4.06
C ARG A 91 -6.69 -13.14 3.32
N VAL A 92 -7.15 -13.18 2.07
CA VAL A 92 -7.45 -11.97 1.31
C VAL A 92 -8.56 -11.20 2.06
N VAL A 93 -8.29 -9.93 2.36
CA VAL A 93 -9.24 -9.05 3.03
C VAL A 93 -9.56 -7.87 2.12
N TYR A 94 -10.86 -7.61 1.97
CA TYR A 94 -11.37 -6.42 1.33
C TYR A 94 -12.01 -5.53 2.39
N VAL A 95 -11.59 -4.26 2.45
CA VAL A 95 -12.14 -3.27 3.38
C VAL A 95 -12.68 -2.11 2.54
N ARG A 96 -13.94 -1.71 2.77
CA ARG A 96 -14.51 -0.55 2.08
C ARG A 96 -13.99 0.75 2.69
N PRO A 97 -14.01 1.88 1.94
CA PRO A 97 -13.59 3.18 2.46
C PRO A 97 -14.20 3.59 3.81
N LYS A 98 -15.48 3.26 4.05
CA LYS A 98 -16.20 3.55 5.31
C LYS A 98 -15.83 2.63 6.47
N GLU A 99 -15.11 1.55 6.20
CA GLU A 99 -14.70 0.51 7.15
C GLU A 99 -13.21 0.60 7.48
N HIS A 100 -12.46 1.50 6.83
CA HIS A 100 -11.09 1.82 7.22
C HIS A 100 -11.12 2.67 8.50
N TYR A 101 -10.56 2.16 9.59
CA TYR A 101 -10.29 2.93 10.80
C TYR A 101 -8.79 3.32 10.81
N CYS A 102 -8.39 4.04 9.76
CA CYS A 102 -7.00 4.45 9.52
C CYS A 102 -6.93 5.89 9.03
N ASP A 103 -6.17 6.73 9.74
CA ASP A 103 -5.90 8.12 9.34
C ASP A 103 -5.08 8.24 8.06
N ILE A 104 -4.34 7.19 7.67
CA ILE A 104 -3.57 7.19 6.42
C ILE A 104 -4.48 7.02 5.19
N THR A 105 -5.59 6.32 5.33
CA THR A 105 -6.56 6.10 4.24
C THR A 105 -7.52 7.26 4.11
N LEU A 106 -7.68 8.08 5.16
CA LEU A 106 -8.41 9.35 5.11
C LEU A 106 -7.83 10.31 4.05
N LEU A 107 -6.50 10.33 3.86
CA LEU A 107 -5.84 11.11 2.79
C LEU A 107 -6.10 10.56 1.37
N LEU A 108 -6.31 9.25 1.21
CA LEU A 108 -6.72 8.66 -0.07
C LEU A 108 -8.21 8.88 -0.36
N THR A 109 -9.04 9.10 0.65
CA THR A 109 -10.41 9.58 0.45
C THR A 109 -10.41 11.02 -0.02
N ASP A 110 -9.60 11.93 0.54
CA ASP A 110 -9.61 13.34 0.11
C ASP A 110 -8.99 13.56 -1.27
N LEU A 111 -7.91 12.85 -1.62
CA LEU A 111 -7.30 12.91 -2.96
C LEU A 111 -8.26 12.44 -4.07
N PHE A 112 -9.22 11.57 -3.74
CA PHE A 112 -10.08 10.89 -4.71
C PHE A 112 -11.58 11.12 -4.52
N GLN A 113 -12.00 11.85 -3.49
CA GLN A 113 -13.37 12.37 -3.37
C GLN A 113 -13.64 13.52 -4.34
N SER A 114 -12.61 14.13 -4.93
CA SER A 114 -12.79 15.08 -6.03
C SER A 114 -13.33 14.42 -7.31
N ARG A 115 -13.30 13.09 -7.43
CA ARG A 115 -13.86 12.34 -8.57
C ARG A 115 -14.47 11.01 -8.12
N GLN A 116 -15.79 10.91 -8.14
CA GLN A 116 -16.52 9.65 -7.89
C GLN A 116 -15.94 8.46 -8.68
N ARG A 117 -15.37 7.45 -8.01
CA ARG A 117 -15.82 6.03 -8.00
C ARG A 117 -14.74 5.07 -7.48
N ARG A 118 -15.23 4.08 -6.70
CA ARG A 118 -14.73 2.71 -6.38
C ARG A 118 -13.21 2.50 -6.35
N ARG A 119 -12.67 2.22 -5.16
CA ARG A 119 -11.26 1.88 -4.94
C ARG A 119 -11.10 0.54 -4.23
N PHE A 120 -10.11 -0.21 -4.69
CA PHE A 120 -9.85 -1.60 -4.34
C PHE A 120 -8.40 -1.71 -3.86
N ILE A 121 -8.20 -2.27 -2.67
CA ILE A 121 -6.89 -2.77 -2.24
C ILE A 121 -6.99 -4.28 -2.31
N LEU A 122 -6.25 -4.89 -3.24
CA LEU A 122 -6.02 -6.33 -3.29
C LEU A 122 -4.62 -6.56 -2.70
N SER A 123 -4.54 -7.12 -1.49
CA SER A 123 -3.31 -7.70 -0.99
C SER A 123 -3.30 -9.19 -1.36
N GLN A 124 -2.37 -9.62 -2.22
CA GLN A 124 -1.99 -11.02 -2.33
C GLN A 124 -0.67 -11.24 -1.58
N PHE A 125 -0.51 -12.46 -1.05
CA PHE A 125 0.55 -12.91 -0.14
C PHE A 125 1.96 -12.79 -0.70
#